data_AF-A0AAD0ASZ8-F1
#
_entry.id   AF-A0AAD0ASZ8-F1
#
_cell.length_a   1.000
_cell.length_b   1.000
_cell.length_c   1.000
_cell.angle_alpha   90.00
_cell.angle_beta   90.00
_cell.angle_gamma   90.00
#
_symmetry.space_group_name_H-M   'P 1'
#
loop_
_entity.id
_entity.type
_entity.pdbx_description
1 polymer ?
#
loop_
_entity_poly.entity_id
_entity_poly.type
_entity_poly.pdbx_seq_one_letter_code
_entity_poly.pdbx_strand_id
1 'polypeptide(L)'
;MTEFNWDNFIEELKKFQKGIENIGGHSRETIIEAPAKEEEILEVEKKLGYTLPKDFRDVLLNYSSHFEYFWSTYRDEEEEQIEFPEKFCSIFAGDLHWGLKFLLDFEESRQGWVDVCYPDYNNEYDKVWHNKLAFYEVGNGDYFAIELEKENYGKIVYLSHDGGDAHGHYIADNFKDLLNNWSKVGAVGGDDWQWEVFYTEGKGIDSECENAKEWREYIFSKI
;
A
#
# COMPACT_ATOMS: atom_id res chain seq x y z
N MET A 1 16.58 9.11 -7.99
CA MET A 1 15.14 8.80 -8.09
C MET A 1 14.81 8.67 -9.56
N THR A 2 14.38 7.49 -9.99
CA THR A 2 13.72 7.29 -11.28
C THR A 2 12.41 8.08 -11.28
N GLU A 3 12.11 8.77 -12.37
CA GLU A 3 10.84 9.48 -12.53
C GLU A 3 9.68 8.47 -12.50
N PHE A 4 8.63 8.79 -11.73
CA PHE A 4 7.44 7.94 -11.66
C PHE A 4 6.74 7.91 -13.02
N ASN A 5 6.50 6.70 -13.53
CA ASN A 5 5.81 6.49 -14.79
C ASN A 5 4.51 5.73 -14.54
N TRP A 6 3.38 6.43 -14.71
CA TRP A 6 2.05 5.90 -14.50
C TRP A 6 1.70 4.77 -15.46
N ASP A 7 2.07 4.88 -16.73
CA ASP A 7 1.77 3.85 -17.73
C ASP A 7 2.49 2.55 -17.36
N ASN A 8 3.78 2.64 -16.99
CA ASN A 8 4.53 1.48 -16.52
C ASN A 8 3.92 0.88 -15.25
N PHE A 9 3.49 1.72 -14.30
CA PHE A 9 2.81 1.26 -13.08
C PHE A 9 1.54 0.46 -13.42
N ILE A 10 0.69 0.98 -14.32
CA ILE A 10 -0.53 0.28 -14.77
C ILE A 10 -0.19 -0.99 -15.55
N GLU A 11 0.85 -0.99 -16.37
CA GLU A 11 1.29 -2.18 -17.12
C GLU A 11 1.77 -3.30 -16.20
N GLU A 12 2.55 -2.99 -15.17
CA GLU A 12 2.99 -3.99 -14.17
C GLU A 12 1.79 -4.60 -13.44
N LEU A 13 0.85 -3.78 -12.99
CA LEU A 13 -0.36 -4.26 -12.31
C LEU A 13 -1.21 -5.19 -13.20
N LYS A 14 -1.42 -4.82 -14.46
CA LYS A 14 -2.14 -5.65 -15.45
C LYS A 14 -1.40 -6.96 -15.72
N LYS A 15 -0.07 -6.91 -15.82
CA LYS A 15 0.77 -8.10 -16.01
C LYS A 15 0.63 -9.07 -14.83
N PHE A 16 0.60 -8.56 -13.60
CA PHE A 16 0.34 -9.38 -12.42
C PHE A 16 -1.05 -10.01 -12.41
N GLN A 17 -2.11 -9.24 -12.68
CA GLN A 17 -3.47 -9.81 -12.78
C GLN A 17 -3.54 -10.93 -13.81
N LYS A 18 -2.93 -10.71 -14.99
CA LYS A 18 -2.85 -11.73 -16.04
C LYS A 18 -2.08 -12.97 -15.60
N GLY A 19 -0.96 -12.79 -14.90
CA GLY A 19 -0.18 -13.89 -14.33
C GLY A 19 -0.98 -14.72 -13.33
N ILE A 20 -1.65 -14.05 -12.39
CA ILE A 20 -2.51 -14.68 -11.38
C ILE A 20 -3.64 -15.48 -12.03
N GLU A 21 -4.34 -14.91 -13.01
CA GLU A 21 -5.36 -15.61 -13.79
C GLU A 21 -4.81 -16.85 -14.50
N ASN A 22 -3.60 -16.76 -15.09
CA ASN A 22 -2.99 -17.87 -15.83
C ASN A 22 -2.59 -19.05 -14.93
N ILE A 23 -2.34 -18.82 -13.64
CA ILE A 23 -2.08 -19.87 -12.66
C ILE A 23 -3.35 -20.37 -11.95
N GLY A 24 -4.51 -19.81 -12.30
CA GLY A 24 -5.84 -20.23 -11.87
C GLY A 24 -6.44 -19.42 -10.73
N GLY A 25 -5.86 -18.27 -10.40
CA GLY A 25 -6.48 -17.28 -9.52
C GLY A 25 -7.48 -16.42 -10.28
N HIS A 26 -7.95 -15.36 -9.64
CA HIS A 26 -8.87 -14.41 -10.24
C HIS A 26 -8.47 -12.96 -9.95
N SER A 27 -8.97 -12.05 -10.77
CA SER A 27 -8.76 -10.62 -10.62
C SER A 27 -10.06 -9.85 -10.82
N ARG A 28 -10.09 -8.58 -10.41
CA ARG A 28 -11.18 -7.66 -10.74
C ARG A 28 -10.68 -6.55 -11.65
N GLU A 29 -11.59 -5.93 -12.40
CA GLU A 29 -11.25 -4.75 -13.19
C GLU A 29 -10.69 -3.65 -12.28
N THR A 30 -9.54 -3.09 -12.66
CA THR A 30 -8.93 -1.97 -11.94
C THR A 30 -9.80 -0.73 -12.07
N ILE A 31 -10.19 -0.15 -10.95
CA ILE A 31 -10.95 1.10 -10.91
C ILE A 31 -9.95 2.26 -10.90
N ILE A 32 -10.10 3.17 -11.85
CA ILE A 32 -9.30 4.39 -11.96
C ILE A 32 -10.26 5.54 -12.23
N GLU A 33 -10.54 6.35 -11.21
CA GLU A 33 -11.34 7.55 -11.38
C GLU A 33 -10.50 8.69 -11.95
N ALA A 34 -11.18 9.73 -12.47
CA ALA A 34 -10.52 10.92 -12.99
C ALA A 34 -9.65 11.59 -11.91
N PRO A 35 -8.58 12.30 -12.29
CA PRO A 35 -7.81 13.09 -11.34
C PRO A 35 -8.67 14.11 -10.59
N ALA A 36 -8.30 14.37 -9.34
CA ALA A 36 -8.97 15.34 -8.48
C ALA A 36 -8.75 16.75 -9.02
N LYS A 37 -9.72 17.63 -8.74
CA LYS A 37 -9.55 19.07 -8.94
C LYS A 37 -8.80 19.67 -7.76
N GLU A 38 -8.12 20.78 -8.03
CA GLU A 38 -7.42 21.54 -7.00
C GLU A 38 -8.37 21.98 -5.87
N GLU A 39 -9.61 22.36 -6.20
CA GLU A 39 -10.60 22.76 -5.19
C GLU A 39 -10.99 21.60 -4.26
N GLU A 40 -11.10 20.38 -4.79
CA GLU A 40 -11.44 19.18 -4.02
C GLU A 40 -10.31 18.82 -3.04
N ILE A 41 -9.05 18.93 -3.49
CA ILE A 41 -7.85 18.76 -2.63
C ILE A 41 -7.85 19.80 -1.51
N LEU A 42 -8.04 21.08 -1.86
CA LEU A 42 -8.01 22.18 -0.88
C LEU A 42 -9.12 22.06 0.17
N GLU A 43 -10.29 21.54 -0.20
CA GLU A 43 -11.38 21.27 0.75
C GLU A 43 -10.99 20.19 1.77
N VAL A 44 -10.30 19.14 1.34
CA VAL A 44 -9.82 18.07 2.22
C VAL A 44 -8.65 18.57 3.08
N GLU A 45 -7.66 19.24 2.50
CA GLU A 45 -6.52 19.84 3.23
C GLU A 45 -6.99 20.81 4.33
N LYS A 46 -8.03 21.61 4.05
CA LYS A 46 -8.64 22.50 5.03
C LYS A 46 -9.26 21.74 6.22
N LYS A 47 -9.86 20.58 5.98
CA LYS A 47 -10.46 19.74 7.03
C LYS A 47 -9.39 19.01 7.85
N LEU A 48 -8.33 18.53 7.19
CA LEU A 48 -7.18 17.90 7.83
C LEU A 48 -6.31 18.90 8.62
N GLY A 49 -6.30 20.17 8.20
CA GLY A 49 -5.51 21.22 8.85
C GLY A 49 -4.05 21.30 8.37
N TYR A 50 -3.69 20.56 7.31
CA TYR A 50 -2.37 20.57 6.69
C TYR A 50 -2.46 20.28 5.19
N THR A 51 -1.38 20.59 4.46
CA THR A 51 -1.25 20.26 3.04
C THR A 51 -0.86 18.81 2.87
N LEU A 52 -1.48 18.13 1.90
CA LEU A 52 -1.16 16.74 1.60
C LEU A 52 0.31 16.60 1.18
N PRO A 53 0.99 15.49 1.57
CA PRO A 53 2.34 15.19 1.12
C PRO A 53 2.47 15.26 -0.40
N LYS A 54 3.54 15.92 -0.86
CA LYS A 54 3.71 16.34 -2.26
C LYS A 54 3.45 15.23 -3.28
N ASP A 55 4.03 14.06 -3.08
CA ASP A 55 3.89 12.96 -4.06
C ASP A 55 2.51 12.33 -4.05
N PHE A 56 1.85 12.26 -2.90
CA PHE A 56 0.47 11.79 -2.80
C PHE A 56 -0.50 12.78 -3.45
N ARG A 57 -0.34 14.08 -3.14
CA ARG A 57 -1.08 15.18 -3.77
C ARG A 57 -0.92 15.19 -5.29
N ASP A 58 0.29 14.97 -5.78
CA ASP A 58 0.59 14.87 -7.20
C ASP A 58 -0.12 13.68 -7.86
N VAL A 59 -0.15 12.51 -7.20
CA VAL A 59 -0.88 11.35 -7.73
C VAL A 59 -2.38 11.65 -7.87
N LEU A 60 -2.97 12.27 -6.85
CA LEU A 60 -4.39 12.63 -6.85
C LEU A 60 -4.73 13.64 -7.94
N LEU A 61 -3.90 14.66 -8.15
CA LEU A 61 -4.15 15.76 -9.11
C LEU A 61 -3.90 15.38 -10.57
N ASN A 62 -2.94 14.49 -10.82
CA ASN A 62 -2.46 14.24 -12.19
C ASN A 62 -2.87 12.88 -12.75
N TYR A 63 -3.20 11.90 -11.90
CA TYR A 63 -3.42 10.53 -12.36
C TYR A 63 -4.78 9.97 -11.93
N SER A 64 -5.08 9.96 -10.64
CA SER A 64 -6.36 9.43 -10.17
C SER A 64 -6.72 9.88 -8.76
N SER A 65 -7.93 10.44 -8.60
CA SER A 65 -8.50 10.79 -7.30
C SER A 65 -8.90 9.58 -6.46
N HIS A 66 -9.10 8.42 -7.11
CA HIS A 66 -9.55 7.18 -6.50
C HIS A 66 -9.15 5.99 -7.36
N PHE A 67 -8.46 5.03 -6.74
CA PHE A 67 -7.90 3.86 -7.39
C PHE A 67 -8.20 2.61 -6.58
N GLU A 68 -8.57 1.53 -7.26
CA GLU A 68 -8.70 0.20 -6.67
C GLU A 68 -8.14 -0.87 -7.60
N TYR A 69 -7.29 -1.73 -7.06
CA TYR A 69 -6.68 -2.86 -7.75
C TYR A 69 -6.87 -4.11 -6.90
N PHE A 70 -7.10 -5.26 -7.55
CA PHE A 70 -7.19 -6.52 -6.83
C PHE A 70 -6.89 -7.73 -7.68
N TRP A 71 -6.31 -8.73 -7.03
CA TRP A 71 -6.31 -10.13 -7.45
C TRP A 71 -6.28 -11.03 -6.22
N SER A 72 -6.67 -12.29 -6.44
CA SER A 72 -6.71 -13.33 -5.44
C SER A 72 -6.23 -14.66 -6.01
N THR A 73 -5.55 -15.42 -5.17
CA THR A 73 -5.02 -16.76 -5.50
C THR A 73 -5.99 -17.87 -5.13
N TYR A 74 -7.14 -17.55 -4.55
CA TYR A 74 -8.24 -18.48 -4.34
C TYR A 74 -8.91 -18.79 -5.69
N ARG A 75 -9.11 -20.08 -5.98
CA ARG A 75 -9.61 -20.57 -7.28
C ARG A 75 -11.13 -20.44 -7.42
N ASP A 76 -11.87 -20.50 -6.32
CA ASP A 76 -13.33 -20.56 -6.30
C ASP A 76 -13.93 -20.13 -4.94
N GLU A 77 -15.26 -20.28 -4.82
CA GLU A 77 -16.04 -20.05 -3.59
C GLU A 77 -15.72 -21.05 -2.46
N GLU A 78 -14.99 -22.15 -2.75
CA GLU A 78 -14.57 -23.15 -1.78
C GLU A 78 -13.20 -22.83 -1.15
N GLU A 79 -12.62 -21.66 -1.50
CA GLU A 79 -11.38 -21.12 -0.93
C GLU A 79 -10.14 -22.02 -1.16
N GLU A 80 -10.08 -22.80 -2.25
CA GLU A 80 -8.84 -23.51 -2.59
C GLU A 80 -7.78 -22.52 -3.10
N GLN A 81 -6.76 -22.27 -2.28
CA GLN A 81 -5.63 -21.39 -2.63
C GLN A 81 -4.66 -22.12 -3.59
N ILE A 82 -4.11 -21.38 -4.56
CA ILE A 82 -2.96 -21.86 -5.33
C ILE A 82 -1.79 -22.18 -4.38
N GLU A 83 -1.23 -23.38 -4.50
CA GLU A 83 -0.03 -23.76 -3.75
C GLU A 83 1.18 -22.95 -4.23
N PHE A 84 1.82 -22.27 -3.28
CA PHE A 84 3.09 -21.59 -3.46
C PHE A 84 4.18 -22.23 -2.59
N PRO A 85 5.47 -22.02 -2.90
CA PRO A 85 6.54 -22.31 -1.96
C PRO A 85 6.25 -21.71 -0.58
N GLU A 86 6.73 -22.35 0.48
CA GLU A 86 6.47 -21.96 1.88
C GLU A 86 6.68 -20.46 2.14
N LYS A 87 7.72 -19.86 1.56
CA LYS A 87 7.99 -18.42 1.72
C LYS A 87 6.98 -17.47 1.05
N PHE A 88 6.10 -17.97 0.18
CA PHE A 88 5.08 -17.19 -0.53
C PHE A 88 3.67 -17.65 -0.20
N CYS A 89 3.49 -18.67 0.65
CA CYS A 89 2.18 -19.27 0.91
C CYS A 89 1.18 -18.30 1.57
N SER A 90 1.70 -17.29 2.28
CA SER A 90 0.88 -16.25 2.94
C SER A 90 0.44 -15.14 1.97
N ILE A 91 0.94 -15.14 0.73
CA ILE A 91 0.53 -14.21 -0.32
C ILE A 91 -0.73 -14.78 -0.98
N PHE A 92 -1.90 -14.42 -0.45
CA PHE A 92 -3.18 -14.91 -0.96
C PHE A 92 -3.89 -13.89 -1.88
N ALA A 93 -3.55 -12.61 -1.77
CA ALA A 93 -4.16 -11.54 -2.56
C ALA A 93 -3.18 -10.39 -2.79
N GLY A 94 -3.52 -9.55 -3.76
CA GLY A 94 -3.01 -8.19 -3.88
C GLY A 94 -4.17 -7.24 -3.80
N ASP A 95 -4.05 -6.21 -2.97
CA ASP A 95 -5.04 -5.17 -2.78
C ASP A 95 -4.31 -3.84 -2.63
N LEU A 96 -4.48 -2.97 -3.62
CA LEU A 96 -3.97 -1.61 -3.58
C LEU A 96 -5.11 -0.67 -3.86
N HIS A 97 -5.33 0.25 -2.92
CA HIS A 97 -6.32 1.29 -3.08
C HIS A 97 -5.85 2.60 -2.46
N TRP A 98 -6.36 3.70 -2.99
CA TRP A 98 -6.32 5.02 -2.35
C TRP A 98 -7.50 5.83 -2.86
N GLY A 99 -7.91 6.83 -2.10
CA GLY A 99 -8.97 7.71 -2.54
C GLY A 99 -9.07 8.98 -1.72
N LEU A 100 -9.24 10.12 -2.39
CA LEU A 100 -9.42 11.41 -1.73
C LEU A 100 -10.62 11.38 -0.75
N LYS A 101 -11.67 10.64 -1.11
CA LYS A 101 -12.88 10.46 -0.29
C LYS A 101 -12.64 9.66 0.99
N PHE A 102 -11.60 8.82 1.04
CA PHE A 102 -11.31 7.98 2.20
C PHE A 102 -10.49 8.70 3.27
N LEU A 103 -9.78 9.77 2.93
CA LEU A 103 -8.78 10.37 3.82
C LEU A 103 -9.35 10.84 5.17
N LEU A 104 -10.57 11.38 5.17
CA LEU A 104 -11.17 11.86 6.42
C LEU A 104 -11.62 10.71 7.32
N ASP A 105 -12.17 9.65 6.72
CA ASP A 105 -12.63 8.46 7.46
C ASP A 105 -11.42 7.69 8.03
N PHE A 106 -10.34 7.57 7.24
CA PHE A 106 -9.08 6.98 7.68
C PHE A 106 -8.40 7.81 8.76
N GLU A 107 -8.44 9.14 8.66
CA GLU A 107 -7.89 10.02 9.68
C GLU A 107 -8.68 9.93 10.99
N GLU A 108 -10.02 9.90 10.93
CA GLU A 108 -10.86 9.69 12.12
C GLU A 108 -10.55 8.34 12.79
N SER A 109 -10.43 7.28 12.00
CA SER A 109 -10.12 5.93 12.49
C SER A 109 -8.73 5.84 13.11
N ARG A 110 -7.70 6.37 12.43
CA ARG A 110 -6.33 6.46 12.94
C ARG A 110 -6.27 7.29 14.24
N GLN A 111 -6.97 8.41 14.32
CA GLN A 111 -7.00 9.22 15.53
C GLN A 111 -7.69 8.48 16.69
N GLY A 112 -8.72 7.66 16.40
CA GLY A 112 -9.31 6.76 17.39
C GLY A 112 -8.29 5.78 17.99
N TRP A 113 -7.41 5.20 17.16
CA TRP A 113 -6.31 4.36 17.64
C TRP A 113 -5.33 5.13 18.54
N VAL A 114 -4.97 6.36 18.16
CA VAL A 114 -4.13 7.23 19.00
C VAL A 114 -4.79 7.53 20.34
N ASP A 115 -6.06 7.93 20.34
CA ASP A 115 -6.72 8.38 21.57
C ASP A 115 -6.95 7.24 22.58
N VAL A 116 -7.19 6.02 22.09
CA VAL A 116 -7.59 4.87 22.92
C VAL A 116 -6.43 3.92 23.21
N CYS A 117 -5.64 3.59 22.20
CA CYS A 117 -4.64 2.52 22.27
C CYS A 117 -3.21 3.05 22.34
N TYR A 118 -2.92 4.16 21.65
CA TYR A 118 -1.56 4.70 21.50
C TYR A 118 -1.45 6.17 21.95
N PRO A 119 -1.86 6.54 23.17
CA PRO A 119 -2.00 7.93 23.57
C PRO A 119 -0.68 8.63 23.92
N ASP A 120 0.39 7.91 24.25
CA ASP A 120 1.62 8.53 24.76
C ASP A 120 2.64 8.80 23.66
N TYR A 121 2.66 10.03 23.15
CA TYR A 121 3.66 10.47 22.17
C TYR A 121 5.13 10.27 22.61
N ASN A 122 5.42 10.19 23.92
CA ASN A 122 6.78 9.97 24.42
C ASN A 122 7.16 8.48 24.48
N ASN A 123 6.19 7.58 24.27
CA ASN A 123 6.45 6.17 24.06
C ASN A 123 6.80 5.95 22.59
N GLU A 124 7.99 5.41 22.31
CA GLU A 124 8.46 5.18 20.93
C GLU A 124 7.55 4.25 20.13
N TYR A 125 6.86 3.32 20.81
CA TYR A 125 5.90 2.43 20.18
C TYR A 125 4.64 3.21 19.76
N ASP A 126 3.99 3.91 20.69
CA ASP A 126 2.79 4.70 20.41
C ASP A 126 3.04 5.77 19.36
N LYS A 127 4.19 6.45 19.45
CA LYS A 127 4.60 7.57 18.58
C LYS A 127 4.54 7.25 17.09
N VAL A 128 4.68 5.98 16.70
CA VAL A 128 4.53 5.54 15.30
C VAL A 128 3.16 5.93 14.73
N TRP A 129 2.09 5.92 15.54
CA TRP A 129 0.75 6.29 15.13
C TRP A 129 0.49 7.79 15.06
N HIS A 130 1.36 8.62 15.64
CA HIS A 130 1.20 10.07 15.73
C HIS A 130 1.77 10.77 14.50
N ASN A 131 1.16 11.90 14.12
CA ASN A 131 1.61 12.74 13.01
C ASN A 131 1.78 11.96 11.70
N LYS A 132 0.75 11.17 11.37
CA LYS A 132 0.66 10.38 10.14
C LYS A 132 -0.61 10.73 9.38
N LEU A 133 -0.57 10.56 8.06
CA LEU A 133 -1.76 10.56 7.19
C LEU A 133 -2.00 9.13 6.71
N ALA A 134 -2.98 8.44 7.27
CA ALA A 134 -3.41 7.13 6.76
C ALA A 134 -4.06 7.29 5.38
N PHE A 135 -3.70 6.44 4.41
CA PHE A 135 -4.25 6.48 3.05
C PHE A 135 -4.74 5.12 2.54
N TYR A 136 -4.39 4.05 3.24
CA TYR A 136 -4.72 2.67 2.89
C TYR A 136 -4.99 1.90 4.18
N GLU A 137 -6.14 1.24 4.24
CA GLU A 137 -6.58 0.41 5.35
C GLU A 137 -6.45 -1.05 4.96
N VAL A 138 -5.80 -1.86 5.79
CA VAL A 138 -5.58 -3.30 5.52
C VAL A 138 -6.87 -4.10 5.77
N GLY A 139 -7.76 -3.60 6.62
CA GLY A 139 -9.07 -4.20 6.95
C GLY A 139 -9.09 -5.00 8.26
N ASN A 140 -7.94 -5.21 8.88
CA ASN A 140 -7.78 -5.83 10.21
C ASN A 140 -7.57 -4.79 11.34
N GLY A 141 -7.43 -3.51 10.99
CA GLY A 141 -7.06 -2.40 11.89
C GLY A 141 -5.69 -1.79 11.59
N ASP A 142 -4.89 -2.44 10.73
CA ASP A 142 -3.62 -1.91 10.26
C ASP A 142 -3.80 -0.90 9.13
N TYR A 143 -2.79 -0.05 8.96
CA TYR A 143 -2.77 0.97 7.91
C TYR A 143 -1.40 1.10 7.27
N PHE A 144 -1.38 1.55 6.01
CA PHE A 144 -0.24 2.27 5.49
C PHE A 144 -0.51 3.77 5.61
N ALA A 145 0.49 4.50 6.09
CA ALA A 145 0.37 5.91 6.33
C ALA A 145 1.59 6.68 5.81
N ILE A 146 1.40 7.97 5.55
CA ILE A 146 2.45 8.89 5.15
C ILE A 146 2.93 9.65 6.39
N GLU A 147 4.24 9.69 6.58
CA GLU A 147 4.88 10.44 7.65
C GLU A 147 4.71 11.95 7.47
N LEU A 148 4.29 12.64 8.54
CA LEU A 148 4.17 14.10 8.58
C LEU A 148 5.24 14.77 9.46
N GLU A 149 6.01 13.99 10.22
CA GLU A 149 7.17 14.51 10.96
C GLU A 149 8.27 14.97 10.02
N LYS A 150 8.95 16.07 10.39
CA LYS A 150 9.90 16.76 9.50
C LYS A 150 11.07 15.88 9.06
N GLU A 151 11.58 15.05 9.97
CA GLU A 151 12.78 14.22 9.76
C GLU A 151 12.57 13.19 8.65
N ASN A 152 11.35 12.65 8.55
CA ASN A 152 11.00 11.55 7.66
C ASN A 152 9.81 11.89 6.75
N TYR A 153 9.49 13.18 6.59
CA TYR A 153 8.29 13.66 5.89
C TYR A 153 8.12 13.01 4.51
N GLY A 154 6.93 12.47 4.28
CA GLY A 154 6.55 11.85 3.00
C GLY A 154 6.87 10.35 2.89
N LYS A 155 7.69 9.78 3.79
CA LYS A 155 7.93 8.33 3.82
C LYS A 155 6.65 7.56 4.13
N ILE A 156 6.55 6.35 3.60
CA ILE A 156 5.43 5.45 3.86
C ILE A 156 5.78 4.53 5.02
N VAL A 157 4.93 4.48 6.05
CA VAL A 157 5.09 3.68 7.26
C VAL A 157 3.93 2.71 7.43
N TYR A 158 4.23 1.52 7.94
CA TYR A 158 3.22 0.54 8.36
C TYR A 158 2.81 0.77 9.83
N LEU A 159 1.50 0.86 10.05
CA LEU A 159 0.89 1.00 11.37
C LEU A 159 0.19 -0.33 11.70
N SER A 160 0.66 -1.02 12.74
CA SER A 160 0.11 -2.30 13.18
C SER A 160 -0.77 -2.06 14.40
N HIS A 161 -1.98 -2.62 14.37
CA HIS A 161 -2.99 -2.51 15.41
C HIS A 161 -2.73 -3.43 16.60
N ASP A 162 -1.95 -4.50 16.43
CA ASP A 162 -1.64 -5.50 17.45
C ASP A 162 -0.15 -5.60 17.80
N GLY A 163 0.69 -4.80 17.14
CA GLY A 163 2.12 -4.72 17.41
C GLY A 163 2.97 -5.79 16.76
N GLY A 164 2.59 -6.19 15.54
CA GLY A 164 3.43 -7.00 14.66
C GLY A 164 4.85 -6.44 14.53
N ASP A 165 5.80 -7.32 14.23
CA ASP A 165 7.24 -7.00 14.16
C ASP A 165 7.54 -5.88 13.15
N ALA A 166 6.66 -5.69 12.16
CA ALA A 166 6.73 -4.65 11.17
C ALA A 166 6.30 -3.26 11.66
N HIS A 167 5.77 -3.11 12.88
CA HIS A 167 5.23 -1.84 13.35
C HIS A 167 6.28 -0.70 13.27
N GLY A 168 5.96 0.35 12.52
CA GLY A 168 6.86 1.49 12.32
C GLY A 168 7.91 1.28 11.24
N HIS A 169 7.89 0.17 10.51
CA HIS A 169 8.74 -0.01 9.34
C HIS A 169 8.36 0.98 8.24
N TYR A 170 9.38 1.72 7.77
CA TYR A 170 9.24 2.50 6.55
C TYR A 170 9.33 1.58 5.34
N ILE A 171 8.22 1.45 4.60
CA ILE A 171 8.07 0.54 3.46
C ILE A 171 8.32 1.22 2.11
N ALA A 172 8.43 2.55 2.08
CA ALA A 172 8.91 3.31 0.93
C ALA A 172 9.37 4.72 1.33
N ASP A 173 10.24 5.34 0.52
CA ASP A 173 10.74 6.70 0.77
C ASP A 173 9.72 7.81 0.40
N ASN A 174 8.75 7.50 -0.45
CA ASN A 174 7.61 8.35 -0.75
C ASN A 174 6.50 7.52 -1.43
N PHE A 175 5.35 8.16 -1.66
CA PHE A 175 4.18 7.51 -2.26
C PHE A 175 4.46 6.94 -3.66
N LYS A 176 5.23 7.64 -4.49
CA LYS A 176 5.55 7.16 -5.85
C LYS A 176 6.54 6.00 -5.85
N ASP A 177 7.51 6.01 -4.92
CA ASP A 177 8.42 4.89 -4.73
C ASP A 177 7.66 3.65 -4.25
N LEU A 178 6.65 3.82 -3.39
CA LEU A 178 5.73 2.73 -3.01
C LEU A 178 5.04 2.17 -4.26
N LEU A 179 4.35 3.02 -5.05
CA LEU A 179 3.65 2.57 -6.25
C LEU A 179 4.59 1.84 -7.23
N ASN A 180 5.80 2.37 -7.46
CA ASN A 180 6.77 1.79 -8.38
C ASN A 180 7.34 0.44 -7.90
N ASN A 181 7.63 0.28 -6.61
CA ASN A 181 8.21 -0.97 -6.10
C ASN A 181 7.13 -2.01 -5.81
N TRP A 182 6.02 -1.60 -5.21
CA TRP A 182 4.95 -2.51 -4.81
C TRP A 182 4.23 -3.10 -6.03
N SER A 183 3.99 -2.32 -7.09
CA SER A 183 3.43 -2.85 -8.35
C SER A 183 4.27 -3.96 -8.99
N LYS A 184 5.60 -3.92 -8.86
CA LYS A 184 6.54 -4.91 -9.41
C LYS A 184 6.62 -6.21 -8.61
N VAL A 185 5.96 -6.26 -7.45
CA VAL A 185 5.68 -7.50 -6.72
C VAL A 185 4.19 -7.84 -6.78
N GLY A 186 3.41 -7.12 -7.58
CA GLY A 186 1.99 -7.37 -7.79
C GLY A 186 1.09 -6.68 -6.78
N ALA A 187 1.59 -5.68 -6.04
CA ALA A 187 0.86 -5.04 -4.96
C ALA A 187 0.22 -6.07 -4.01
N VAL A 188 1.05 -7.04 -3.57
CA VAL A 188 0.65 -8.06 -2.58
C VAL A 188 -0.01 -7.40 -1.37
N GLY A 189 -0.92 -8.10 -0.71
CA GLY A 189 -1.78 -7.50 0.31
C GLY A 189 -1.05 -6.82 1.48
N GLY A 190 -1.81 -6.02 2.21
CA GLY A 190 -1.29 -5.03 3.14
C GLY A 190 -0.83 -5.56 4.49
N ASP A 191 -1.19 -6.78 4.88
CA ASP A 191 -0.69 -7.39 6.11
C ASP A 191 0.83 -7.60 6.02
N ASP A 192 1.55 -7.41 7.13
CA ASP A 192 3.01 -7.50 7.18
C ASP A 192 3.57 -8.80 6.60
N TRP A 193 3.04 -9.94 7.01
CA TRP A 193 3.47 -11.25 6.52
C TRP A 193 3.32 -11.45 5.01
N GLN A 194 2.55 -10.61 4.29
CA GLN A 194 2.40 -10.69 2.83
C GLN A 194 3.49 -9.92 2.09
N TRP A 195 3.91 -8.76 2.60
CA TRP A 195 4.91 -7.92 1.93
C TRP A 195 6.31 -8.02 2.53
N GLU A 196 6.47 -8.51 3.77
CA GLU A 196 7.75 -8.63 4.47
C GLU A 196 8.77 -9.49 3.72
N VAL A 197 8.31 -10.49 2.98
CA VAL A 197 9.19 -11.34 2.16
C VAL A 197 9.90 -10.56 1.04
N PHE A 198 9.39 -9.37 0.71
CA PHE A 198 9.99 -8.43 -0.22
C PHE A 198 10.66 -7.23 0.47
N TYR A 199 10.69 -7.19 1.80
CA TYR A 199 11.24 -6.07 2.56
C TYR A 199 12.78 -6.14 2.64
N THR A 200 13.42 -5.00 2.41
CA THR A 200 14.86 -4.79 2.66
C THR A 200 15.02 -3.60 3.61
N GLU A 201 15.69 -3.81 4.74
CA GLU A 201 15.94 -2.76 5.74
C GLU A 201 16.60 -1.52 5.10
N GLY A 202 16.07 -0.34 5.42
CA GLY A 202 16.51 0.95 4.87
C GLY A 202 16.08 1.22 3.43
N LYS A 203 15.43 0.28 2.75
CA LYS A 203 14.86 0.45 1.39
C LYS A 203 13.34 0.30 1.35
N GLY A 204 12.76 -0.49 2.27
CA GLY A 204 11.33 -0.80 2.27
C GLY A 204 11.00 -1.99 1.37
N ILE A 205 9.85 -1.96 0.69
CA ILE A 205 9.48 -2.97 -0.30
C ILE A 205 10.46 -2.89 -1.46
N ASP A 206 11.24 -3.95 -1.63
CA ASP A 206 12.32 -4.07 -2.59
C ASP A 206 11.93 -4.99 -3.76
N SER A 207 11.53 -4.38 -4.88
CA SER A 207 11.20 -5.12 -6.10
C SER A 207 12.37 -5.88 -6.73
N GLU A 208 13.61 -5.60 -6.31
CA GLU A 208 14.84 -6.17 -6.85
C GLU A 208 15.48 -7.21 -5.91
N CYS A 209 14.89 -7.46 -4.73
CA CYS A 209 15.34 -8.53 -3.86
C CYS A 209 15.17 -9.90 -4.53
N GLU A 210 15.88 -10.91 -4.03
CA GLU A 210 15.85 -12.23 -4.65
C GLU A 210 14.45 -12.87 -4.61
N ASN A 211 13.73 -12.66 -3.52
CA ASN A 211 12.35 -13.11 -3.39
C ASN A 211 11.42 -12.46 -4.42
N ALA A 212 11.60 -11.18 -4.74
CA ALA A 212 10.79 -10.50 -5.76
C ALA A 212 11.04 -11.07 -7.16
N LYS A 213 12.28 -11.47 -7.48
CA LYS A 213 12.60 -12.12 -8.76
C LYS A 213 11.97 -13.51 -8.84
N GLU A 214 12.16 -14.32 -7.82
CA GLU A 214 11.55 -15.65 -7.76
C GLU A 214 10.03 -15.59 -7.82
N TRP A 215 9.41 -14.65 -7.09
CA TRP A 215 7.97 -14.42 -7.15
C TRP A 215 7.48 -14.13 -8.57
N ARG A 216 8.15 -13.23 -9.29
CA ARG A 216 7.85 -12.94 -10.70
C ARG A 216 8.05 -14.16 -11.60
N GLU A 217 9.10 -14.96 -11.37
CA GLU A 217 9.30 -16.20 -12.13
C GLU A 217 8.14 -17.18 -11.93
N TYR A 218 7.63 -17.34 -10.70
CA TYR A 218 6.46 -18.17 -10.43
C TYR A 218 5.21 -17.64 -11.12
N ILE A 219 4.87 -16.37 -10.90
CA ILE A 219 3.65 -15.76 -11.44
C ILE A 219 3.67 -15.70 -12.97
N PHE A 220 4.84 -15.47 -13.57
CA PHE A 220 4.96 -15.33 -15.02
C PHE A 220 5.43 -16.60 -15.72
N SER A 221 5.64 -17.72 -15.01
CA SER A 221 6.08 -19.00 -15.59
C SER A 221 5.14 -19.55 -16.69
N LYS A 222 3.88 -19.10 -16.72
CA LYS A 222 2.85 -19.52 -17.68
C LYS A 222 2.35 -18.38 -18.58
N ILE A 223 3.03 -17.23 -18.63
CA ILE A 223 2.77 -16.15 -19.59
C ILE A 223 3.60 -16.38 -20.85
#